data_AF-A0A9D7KK66-F1
#
_entry.id   AF-A0A9D7KK66-F1
#
_cell.length_a   1.000
_cell.length_b   1.000
_cell.length_c   1.000
_cell.angle_alpha   90.00
_cell.angle_beta   90.00
_cell.angle_gamma   90.00
#
_symmetry.space_group_name_H-M   'P 1'
#
loop_
_entity.id
_entity.type
_entity.pdbx_description
1 polymer ?
#
loop_
_entity_poly.entity_id
_entity_poly.type
_entity_poly.pdbx_seq_one_letter_code
_entity_poly.pdbx_strand_id
1 'polypeptide(L)'
;MAQLLRDPAFGTENISAIAWDKYNGVLWVSTAHSAERSGQTFPEGSGLRYTTDGGETWTKIAQPLDKESDTLIVYGNSTLRALPVTVAIQNITYDIAVTRGVVWIASFAGGLRKSTDMGTTWQRVILPPDFLNSVKPTDNLSFCVSPVPGKFCSEGYLNYRAFSVMATGDSVIYAGTANGINKSTDGGISWVKFNHQNQVNPMSGNFVVGLGNKEGTNEIWAATWKAEDLSEAYGVSFSPDGGENWFTSLDGERVNNFAVFTDKVVAAASGGLYKSNDFGKNWYSPGNIVDTDSKLSLKTTTFYSAVWAEAGTVLYIGTADGLIKNSGFVGVWPDKWKLYFASQPLESVEESYAFPNPFSPKTEQVKIKYSTNGKELNVTIRIFDFGMNYVRTVIQSAPRGNPTHTVNTTGISGVIDFWDGKDDAGKVVPNGVYFYRIDAGSEKPVFGKIMVLQ
;
A
#
# COMPACT_ATOMS: atom_id res chain seq x y z
N MET A 1 6.69 5.60 13.27
CA MET A 1 6.29 6.09 11.93
C MET A 1 6.69 7.55 11.67
N ALA A 2 6.44 8.52 12.56
CA ALA A 2 6.82 9.93 12.33
C ALA A 2 8.34 10.16 12.14
N GLN A 3 9.18 9.24 12.60
CA GLN A 3 10.64 9.30 12.47
C GLN A 3 11.17 8.77 11.11
N LEU A 4 10.39 7.98 10.37
CA LEU A 4 10.79 7.39 9.08
C LEU A 4 10.81 8.39 7.93
N LEU A 5 9.89 9.37 7.92
CA LEU A 5 9.70 10.30 6.79
C LEU A 5 10.78 11.38 6.66
N ARG A 6 11.74 11.44 7.59
CA ARG A 6 12.89 12.35 7.55
C ARG A 6 14.22 11.65 7.79
N ASP A 7 14.21 10.34 7.93
CA ASP A 7 15.44 9.60 8.11
C ASP A 7 16.22 9.64 6.77
N PRO A 8 17.49 10.08 6.79
CA PRO A 8 18.34 10.14 5.59
C PRO A 8 18.40 8.82 4.80
N ALA A 9 18.14 7.68 5.44
CA ALA A 9 18.09 6.37 4.78
C ALA A 9 16.96 6.22 3.76
N PHE A 10 15.88 7.00 3.91
CA PHE A 10 14.72 6.96 3.01
C PHE A 10 14.69 8.16 2.06
N GLY A 11 15.16 9.33 2.49
CA GLY A 11 15.24 10.51 1.62
C GLY A 11 13.88 10.89 1.03
N THR A 12 13.76 10.83 -0.30
CA THR A 12 12.51 11.13 -1.05
C THR A 12 11.81 9.89 -1.59
N GLU A 13 12.27 8.71 -1.17
CA GLU A 13 11.73 7.44 -1.66
C GLU A 13 10.37 7.13 -1.02
N ASN A 14 9.48 6.54 -1.81
CA ASN A 14 8.23 5.98 -1.29
C ASN A 14 8.49 4.59 -0.70
N ILE A 15 7.69 4.19 0.28
CA ILE A 15 7.72 2.83 0.84
C ILE A 15 6.72 1.97 0.08
N SER A 16 7.18 0.85 -0.48
CA SER A 16 6.33 -0.09 -1.22
C SER A 16 5.92 -1.31 -0.39
N ALA A 17 6.77 -1.75 0.55
CA ALA A 17 6.50 -2.91 1.40
C ALA A 17 7.23 -2.79 2.74
N ILE A 18 6.67 -3.42 3.78
CA ILE A 18 7.27 -3.53 5.11
C ILE A 18 7.07 -4.96 5.62
N ALA A 19 8.10 -5.56 6.21
CA ALA A 19 7.99 -6.85 6.88
C ALA A 19 8.77 -6.90 8.19
N TRP A 20 8.23 -7.63 9.16
CA TRP A 20 8.89 -7.88 10.44
C TRP A 20 9.43 -9.31 10.49
N ASP A 21 10.75 -9.44 10.60
CA ASP A 21 11.40 -10.70 10.92
C ASP A 21 11.26 -10.98 12.42
N LYS A 22 10.25 -11.76 12.76
CA LYS A 22 9.99 -12.18 14.15
C LYS A 22 11.09 -13.06 14.77
N TYR A 23 11.98 -13.65 13.96
CA TYR A 23 13.02 -14.54 14.44
C TYR A 23 14.25 -13.77 14.92
N ASN A 24 14.62 -12.71 14.20
CA ASN A 24 15.83 -11.93 14.47
C ASN A 24 15.56 -10.51 14.96
N GLY A 25 14.28 -10.09 15.03
CA GLY A 25 13.91 -8.75 15.45
C GLY A 25 14.29 -7.67 14.41
N VAL A 26 14.21 -8.00 13.13
CA VAL A 26 14.62 -7.11 12.03
C VAL A 26 13.41 -6.54 11.32
N LEU A 27 13.38 -5.23 11.13
CA LEU A 27 12.37 -4.58 10.30
C LEU A 27 12.93 -4.34 8.91
N TRP A 28 12.28 -4.92 7.90
CA TRP A 28 12.58 -4.77 6.48
C TRP A 28 11.62 -3.77 5.84
N VAL A 29 12.14 -2.93 4.97
CA VAL A 29 11.37 -1.94 4.20
C VAL A 29 11.86 -1.94 2.76
N SER A 30 10.97 -2.07 1.79
CA SER A 30 11.28 -1.82 0.39
C SER A 30 10.86 -0.41 0.00
N THR A 31 11.61 0.19 -0.91
CA THR A 31 11.35 1.54 -1.40
C THR A 31 11.35 1.63 -2.92
N ALA A 32 10.66 2.65 -3.43
CA ALA A 32 10.53 2.92 -4.85
C ALA A 32 10.25 4.41 -5.14
N HIS A 33 10.46 4.81 -6.39
CA HIS A 33 10.07 6.13 -6.89
C HIS A 33 9.64 6.06 -8.36
N SER A 34 9.15 7.20 -8.86
CA SER A 34 8.85 7.38 -10.28
C SER A 34 10.09 7.93 -11.01
N ALA A 35 10.48 7.29 -12.11
CA ALA A 35 11.62 7.68 -12.92
C ALA A 35 11.19 8.04 -14.34
N GLU A 36 11.66 9.19 -14.83
CA GLU A 36 11.45 9.62 -16.21
C GLU A 36 12.45 8.95 -17.15
N ARG A 37 11.95 8.34 -18.23
CA ARG A 37 12.75 7.79 -19.33
C ARG A 37 12.06 8.09 -20.65
N SER A 38 12.76 8.78 -21.56
CA SER A 38 12.24 9.12 -22.89
C SER A 38 10.87 9.82 -22.88
N GLY A 39 10.61 10.67 -21.87
CA GLY A 39 9.35 11.41 -21.72
C GLY A 39 8.17 10.58 -21.19
N GLN A 40 8.44 9.38 -20.67
CA GLN A 40 7.46 8.55 -19.98
C GLN A 40 7.92 8.29 -18.54
N THR A 41 6.97 8.31 -17.62
CA THR A 41 7.19 7.97 -16.21
C THR A 41 7.07 6.47 -15.98
N PHE A 42 8.07 5.85 -15.37
CA PHE A 42 8.07 4.44 -15.00
C PHE A 42 8.29 4.24 -13.49
N PRO A 43 7.69 3.20 -12.90
CA PRO A 43 8.04 2.78 -11.54
C PRO A 43 9.48 2.24 -11.49
N GLU A 44 10.29 2.68 -10.54
CA GLU A 44 11.66 2.18 -10.31
C GLU A 44 11.83 1.70 -8.87
N GLY A 45 12.32 0.47 -8.68
CA GLY A 45 12.67 -0.04 -7.36
C GLY A 45 13.99 0.56 -6.88
N SER A 46 14.02 1.17 -5.69
CA SER A 46 15.23 1.78 -5.13
C SER A 46 15.86 0.94 -4.02
N GLY A 47 15.51 -0.34 -3.98
CA GLY A 47 16.08 -1.35 -3.10
C GLY A 47 15.35 -1.53 -1.78
N LEU A 48 16.08 -2.09 -0.82
CA LEU A 48 15.59 -2.39 0.52
C LEU A 48 16.38 -1.58 1.56
N ARG A 49 15.77 -1.39 2.72
CA ARG A 49 16.45 -1.00 3.94
C ARG A 49 16.04 -1.97 5.05
N TYR A 50 16.95 -2.23 5.98
CA TYR A 50 16.59 -2.92 7.21
C TYR A 50 17.23 -2.27 8.42
N THR A 51 16.59 -2.45 9.57
CA THR A 51 17.08 -2.01 10.87
C THR A 51 17.00 -3.16 11.87
N THR A 52 17.98 -3.21 12.78
CA THR A 52 18.07 -4.18 13.87
C THR A 52 18.00 -3.51 15.25
N ASP A 53 17.82 -2.20 15.30
CA ASP A 53 17.87 -1.36 16.51
C ASP A 53 16.58 -0.53 16.69
N GLY A 54 15.47 -0.99 16.12
CA GLY A 54 14.18 -0.30 16.22
C GLY A 54 14.06 0.95 15.34
N GLY A 55 14.96 1.11 14.36
CA GLY A 55 14.95 2.21 13.40
C GLY A 55 15.82 3.40 13.79
N GLU A 56 16.75 3.22 14.73
CA GLU A 56 17.79 4.23 15.03
C GLU A 56 18.82 4.31 13.90
N THR A 57 19.17 3.16 13.32
CA THR A 57 20.02 3.07 12.12
C THR A 57 19.46 2.12 11.07
N TRP A 58 19.84 2.36 9.82
CA TRP A 58 19.35 1.63 8.66
C TRP A 58 20.49 1.19 7.75
N THR A 59 20.48 -0.09 7.37
CA THR A 59 21.34 -0.64 6.33
C THR A 59 20.59 -0.60 5.01
N LYS A 60 21.20 0.00 3.97
CA LYS A 60 20.64 0.07 2.62
C LYS A 60 21.15 -1.07 1.74
N ILE A 61 20.24 -1.71 1.02
CA ILE A 61 20.51 -2.75 0.02
C ILE A 61 20.00 -2.25 -1.33
N ALA A 62 20.79 -2.40 -2.39
CA ALA A 62 20.36 -2.04 -3.74
C ALA A 62 19.19 -2.91 -4.21
N GLN A 63 18.43 -2.45 -5.21
CA GLN A 63 17.41 -3.29 -5.83
C GLN A 63 18.07 -4.57 -6.36
N PRO A 64 17.55 -5.77 -6.07
CA PRO A 64 18.14 -7.00 -6.56
C PRO A 64 18.08 -7.06 -8.09
N LEU A 65 19.25 -7.10 -8.70
CA LEU A 65 19.46 -7.17 -10.14
C LEU A 65 20.38 -8.34 -10.48
N ASP A 66 20.24 -8.80 -11.71
CA ASP A 66 21.09 -9.82 -12.29
C ASP A 66 22.26 -9.19 -13.05
N LYS A 67 23.34 -9.95 -13.23
CA LYS A 67 24.35 -9.63 -14.23
C LYS A 67 23.82 -10.02 -15.61
N GLU A 68 24.30 -9.34 -16.65
CA GLU A 68 23.99 -9.70 -18.04
C GLU A 68 24.33 -11.17 -18.37
N SER A 69 25.32 -11.74 -17.69
CA SER A 69 25.75 -13.13 -17.83
C SER A 69 24.80 -14.16 -17.20
N ASP A 70 23.89 -13.73 -16.31
CA ASP A 70 23.08 -14.63 -15.49
C ASP A 70 21.85 -15.14 -16.28
N THR A 71 22.15 -15.83 -17.37
CA THR A 71 21.22 -16.24 -18.43
C THR A 71 20.70 -17.67 -18.27
N LEU A 72 21.19 -18.40 -17.28
CA LEU A 72 20.83 -19.78 -16.98
C LEU A 72 20.51 -19.94 -15.49
N ILE A 73 19.53 -20.77 -15.17
CA ILE A 73 19.19 -21.19 -13.81
C ILE A 73 19.19 -22.71 -13.76
N VAL A 74 19.90 -23.27 -12.79
CA VAL A 74 19.86 -24.71 -12.49
C VAL A 74 18.74 -24.95 -11.48
N TYR A 75 17.80 -25.82 -11.84
CA TYR A 75 16.68 -26.23 -11.00
C TYR A 75 16.55 -27.75 -11.04
N GLY A 76 17.22 -28.40 -10.07
CA GLY A 76 17.33 -29.86 -10.02
C GLY A 76 17.94 -30.45 -11.29
N ASN A 77 17.19 -31.31 -11.97
CA ASN A 77 17.61 -31.99 -13.20
C ASN A 77 17.60 -31.08 -14.44
N SER A 78 17.07 -29.87 -14.33
CA SER A 78 16.86 -28.96 -15.46
C SER A 78 17.81 -27.76 -15.40
N THR A 79 18.34 -27.37 -16.56
CA THR A 79 19.02 -26.08 -16.76
C THR A 79 18.15 -25.22 -17.67
N LEU A 80 17.55 -24.18 -17.10
CA LEU A 80 16.59 -23.32 -17.78
C LEU A 80 17.28 -22.04 -18.26
N ARG A 81 16.92 -21.58 -19.46
CA ARG A 81 17.26 -20.22 -19.89
C ARG A 81 16.44 -19.23 -19.07
N ALA A 82 17.04 -18.11 -18.70
CA ALA A 82 16.37 -17.07 -17.94
C ALA A 82 16.77 -15.69 -18.43
N LEU A 83 15.78 -14.82 -18.67
CA LEU A 83 16.03 -13.43 -19.00
C LEU A 83 16.67 -12.73 -17.78
N PRO A 84 17.90 -12.19 -17.86
CA PRO A 84 18.48 -11.44 -16.76
C PRO A 84 17.78 -10.08 -16.60
N VAL A 85 17.40 -9.75 -15.37
CA VAL A 85 16.82 -8.45 -15.00
C VAL A 85 17.93 -7.52 -14.55
N THR A 86 18.45 -6.70 -15.46
CA THR A 86 19.66 -5.89 -15.26
C THR A 86 19.37 -4.43 -14.90
N VAL A 87 18.11 -4.02 -14.86
CA VAL A 87 17.67 -2.65 -14.52
C VAL A 87 16.57 -2.65 -13.47
N ALA A 88 16.51 -1.56 -12.69
CA ALA A 88 15.54 -1.40 -11.61
C ALA A 88 14.17 -0.86 -12.07
N ILE A 89 14.10 -0.33 -13.29
CA ILE A 89 12.85 0.13 -13.93
C ILE A 89 11.90 -1.07 -14.06
N GLN A 90 10.64 -0.87 -13.66
CA GLN A 90 9.61 -1.89 -13.56
C GLN A 90 10.00 -3.08 -12.65
N ASN A 91 10.94 -2.88 -11.73
CA ASN A 91 11.40 -3.89 -10.79
C ASN A 91 11.20 -3.44 -9.34
N ILE A 92 10.03 -2.88 -9.01
CA ILE A 92 9.66 -2.59 -7.62
C ILE A 92 9.47 -3.91 -6.87
N THR A 93 9.92 -3.96 -5.62
CA THR A 93 9.50 -4.99 -4.67
C THR A 93 8.19 -4.56 -4.00
N TYR A 94 7.11 -5.26 -4.35
CA TYR A 94 5.74 -4.96 -3.91
C TYR A 94 5.42 -5.57 -2.55
N ASP A 95 6.10 -6.65 -2.17
CA ASP A 95 5.84 -7.34 -0.92
C ASP A 95 7.08 -8.10 -0.41
N ILE A 96 7.13 -8.32 0.90
CA ILE A 96 8.23 -8.99 1.59
C ILE A 96 7.64 -10.01 2.59
N ALA A 97 8.16 -11.24 2.57
CA ALA A 97 7.85 -12.24 3.59
C ALA A 97 9.13 -12.77 4.22
N VAL A 98 9.01 -13.31 5.43
CA VAL A 98 10.14 -13.88 6.17
C VAL A 98 9.79 -15.27 6.67
N THR A 99 10.65 -16.23 6.34
CA THR A 99 10.71 -17.54 7.02
C THR A 99 12.01 -17.60 7.82
N ARG A 100 12.20 -18.61 8.68
CA ARG A 100 13.42 -18.72 9.48
C ARG A 100 14.68 -18.67 8.60
N GLY A 101 15.46 -17.60 8.75
CA GLY A 101 16.72 -17.39 8.03
C GLY A 101 16.59 -17.05 6.54
N VAL A 102 15.37 -16.76 6.04
CA VAL A 102 15.16 -16.43 4.62
C VAL A 102 14.22 -15.24 4.48
N VAL A 103 14.65 -14.27 3.67
CA VAL A 103 13.83 -13.12 3.24
C VAL A 103 13.37 -13.37 1.82
N TRP A 104 12.06 -13.23 1.58
CA TRP A 104 11.42 -13.39 0.29
C TRP A 104 10.92 -12.04 -0.21
N ILE A 105 11.03 -11.79 -1.50
CA ILE A 105 10.52 -10.58 -2.14
C ILE A 105 9.73 -10.91 -3.40
N ALA A 106 8.65 -10.17 -3.63
CA ALA A 106 7.86 -10.23 -4.85
C ALA A 106 8.06 -8.95 -5.68
N SER A 107 8.52 -9.10 -6.93
CA SER A 107 8.73 -7.99 -7.86
C SER A 107 8.16 -8.29 -9.24
N PHE A 108 7.76 -7.26 -9.98
CA PHE A 108 7.22 -7.43 -11.34
C PHE A 108 8.26 -8.03 -12.30
N ALA A 109 9.37 -7.33 -12.57
CA ALA A 109 10.39 -7.84 -13.47
C ALA A 109 11.24 -8.93 -12.80
N GLY A 110 11.63 -8.71 -11.53
CA GLY A 110 12.50 -9.61 -10.78
C GLY A 110 11.87 -10.94 -10.37
N GLY A 111 10.55 -11.07 -10.49
CA GLY A 111 9.77 -12.23 -10.06
C GLY A 111 9.82 -12.45 -8.54
N LEU A 112 9.65 -13.70 -8.12
CA LEU A 112 9.87 -14.10 -6.74
C LEU A 112 11.37 -14.38 -6.52
N ARG A 113 11.96 -13.73 -5.51
CA ARG A 113 13.36 -13.98 -5.10
C ARG A 113 13.45 -14.27 -3.62
N LYS A 114 14.53 -14.94 -3.23
CA LYS A 114 14.86 -15.18 -1.82
C LYS A 114 16.32 -14.91 -1.52
N SER A 115 16.60 -14.54 -0.28
CA SER A 115 17.93 -14.31 0.25
C SER A 115 18.09 -15.07 1.56
N THR A 116 19.23 -15.72 1.76
CA THR A 116 19.60 -16.41 3.02
C THR A 116 20.77 -15.75 3.74
N ASP A 117 21.20 -14.57 3.28
CA ASP A 117 22.41 -13.86 3.76
C ASP A 117 22.12 -12.37 4.00
N MET A 118 20.94 -12.09 4.56
CA MET A 118 20.49 -10.73 4.90
C MET A 118 20.52 -9.75 3.71
N GLY A 119 20.16 -10.24 2.53
CA GLY A 119 19.97 -9.46 1.32
C GLY A 119 21.26 -9.15 0.56
N THR A 120 22.36 -9.82 0.91
CA THR A 120 23.66 -9.67 0.22
C THR A 120 23.59 -10.31 -1.17
N THR A 121 23.00 -11.50 -1.28
CA THR A 121 22.75 -12.18 -2.55
C THR A 121 21.29 -12.64 -2.66
N TRP A 122 20.79 -12.69 -3.90
CA TRP A 122 19.40 -13.03 -4.17
C TRP A 122 19.31 -14.16 -5.19
N GLN A 123 18.62 -15.22 -4.80
CA GLN A 123 18.31 -16.35 -5.65
C GLN A 123 16.94 -16.14 -6.31
N ARG A 124 16.87 -16.33 -7.64
CA ARG A 124 15.60 -16.38 -8.38
C ARG A 124 14.86 -17.67 -8.06
N VAL A 125 13.55 -17.58 -7.84
CA VAL A 125 12.69 -18.74 -7.57
C VAL A 125 12.01 -19.17 -8.86
N ILE A 126 12.04 -20.47 -9.15
CA ILE A 126 11.37 -21.05 -10.32
C ILE A 126 9.93 -21.38 -9.96
N LEU A 127 9.00 -20.71 -10.63
CA LEU A 127 7.56 -20.98 -10.56
C LEU A 127 7.11 -21.72 -11.84
N PRO A 128 5.95 -22.39 -11.85
CA PRO A 128 5.42 -22.97 -13.08
C PRO A 128 5.21 -21.90 -14.16
N PRO A 129 5.61 -22.10 -15.44
CA PRO A 129 5.18 -21.23 -16.53
C PRO A 129 3.65 -21.28 -16.69
N ASP A 130 3.09 -20.42 -17.54
CA ASP A 130 1.63 -20.25 -17.60
C ASP A 130 0.88 -21.54 -17.97
N PHE A 131 1.49 -22.41 -18.78
CA PHE A 131 0.93 -23.69 -19.21
C PHE A 131 1.18 -24.89 -18.27
N LEU A 132 1.93 -24.71 -17.17
CA LEU A 132 2.14 -25.75 -16.15
C LEU A 132 1.45 -25.38 -14.84
N ASN A 133 0.96 -26.40 -14.14
CA ASN A 133 0.33 -26.26 -12.83
C ASN A 133 1.30 -26.50 -11.67
N SER A 134 2.45 -27.14 -11.90
CA SER A 134 3.43 -27.42 -10.86
C SER A 134 4.84 -27.57 -11.43
N VAL A 135 5.83 -27.33 -10.59
CA VAL A 135 7.24 -27.61 -10.86
C VAL A 135 7.92 -28.19 -9.63
N LYS A 136 8.80 -29.16 -9.83
CA LYS A 136 9.70 -29.71 -8.80
C LYS A 136 11.09 -30.01 -9.41
N PRO A 137 12.15 -30.10 -8.59
CA PRO A 137 13.52 -30.31 -9.10
C PRO A 137 13.71 -31.59 -9.90
N THR A 138 12.87 -32.61 -9.70
CA THR A 138 12.96 -33.88 -10.42
C THR A 138 12.30 -33.86 -11.80
N ASP A 139 11.60 -32.78 -12.16
CA ASP A 139 10.97 -32.64 -13.46
C ASP A 139 12.01 -32.39 -14.57
N ASN A 140 11.66 -32.80 -15.79
CA ASN A 140 12.39 -32.47 -17.01
C ASN A 140 11.73 -31.25 -17.65
N LEU A 141 12.20 -30.05 -17.30
CA LEU A 141 11.60 -28.78 -17.70
C LEU A 141 12.35 -28.18 -18.89
N SER A 142 11.60 -27.64 -19.84
CA SER A 142 12.15 -26.93 -21.00
C SER A 142 11.29 -25.72 -21.33
N PHE A 143 11.67 -24.57 -20.78
CA PHE A 143 11.07 -23.26 -21.06
C PHE A 143 12.05 -22.14 -20.73
N CYS A 144 11.73 -20.92 -21.14
CA CYS A 144 12.54 -19.74 -20.87
C CYS A 144 11.91 -18.94 -19.72
N VAL A 145 12.61 -18.81 -18.60
CA VAL A 145 12.16 -18.04 -17.43
C VAL A 145 12.16 -16.55 -17.81
N SER A 146 10.98 -16.00 -18.07
CA SER A 146 10.84 -14.60 -18.46
C SER A 146 9.46 -14.03 -18.11
N PRO A 147 9.38 -12.82 -17.52
CA PRO A 147 8.10 -12.14 -17.31
C PRO A 147 7.55 -11.47 -18.58
N VAL A 148 8.38 -11.28 -19.62
CA VAL A 148 8.01 -10.60 -20.87
C VAL A 148 8.62 -11.29 -22.09
N PRO A 149 7.94 -11.31 -23.25
CA PRO A 149 8.54 -11.81 -24.48
C PRO A 149 9.60 -10.81 -25.00
N GLY A 150 10.55 -11.31 -25.79
CA GLY A 150 11.60 -10.50 -26.40
C GLY A 150 12.59 -11.30 -27.23
N LYS A 151 13.71 -10.67 -27.58
CA LYS A 151 14.76 -11.31 -28.41
C LYS A 151 15.44 -12.49 -27.72
N PHE A 152 15.58 -12.44 -26.38
CA PHE A 152 16.23 -13.49 -25.62
C PHE A 152 15.28 -14.68 -25.36
N CYS A 153 14.12 -14.44 -24.75
CA CYS A 153 13.04 -15.41 -24.60
C CYS A 153 11.88 -14.97 -25.50
N SER A 154 11.48 -15.80 -26.48
CA SER A 154 10.38 -15.47 -27.40
C SER A 154 9.02 -15.38 -26.68
N GLU A 155 8.89 -16.06 -25.55
CA GLU A 155 7.71 -16.08 -24.70
C GLU A 155 7.99 -15.36 -23.38
N GLY A 156 6.95 -14.78 -22.79
CA GLY A 156 6.93 -14.29 -21.43
C GLY A 156 5.71 -14.84 -20.72
N TYR A 157 5.84 -15.11 -19.43
CA TYR A 157 4.81 -15.76 -18.62
C TYR A 157 4.34 -14.83 -17.50
N LEU A 158 3.03 -14.69 -17.37
CA LEU A 158 2.38 -13.89 -16.34
C LEU A 158 2.73 -14.39 -14.94
N ASN A 159 2.91 -15.70 -14.75
CA ASN A 159 3.27 -16.27 -13.45
C ASN A 159 4.66 -15.86 -12.95
N TYR A 160 5.49 -15.23 -13.80
CA TYR A 160 6.79 -14.69 -13.41
C TYR A 160 6.74 -13.19 -13.05
N ARG A 161 5.55 -12.58 -13.04
CA ARG A 161 5.31 -11.24 -12.52
C ARG A 161 4.72 -11.37 -11.13
N ALA A 162 5.52 -11.14 -10.08
CA ALA A 162 5.09 -11.33 -8.69
C ALA A 162 4.72 -10.00 -8.03
N PHE A 163 3.70 -10.02 -7.17
CA PHE A 163 3.15 -8.82 -6.53
C PHE A 163 2.90 -8.96 -5.03
N SER A 164 2.68 -10.19 -4.55
CA SER A 164 2.52 -10.45 -3.12
C SER A 164 3.24 -11.72 -2.72
N VAL A 165 3.70 -11.78 -1.47
CA VAL A 165 4.31 -12.99 -0.89
C VAL A 165 3.98 -13.08 0.59
N MET A 166 3.60 -14.27 1.03
CA MET A 166 3.21 -14.54 2.41
C MET A 166 3.77 -15.87 2.86
N ALA A 167 4.30 -15.92 4.08
CA ALA A 167 4.71 -17.16 4.73
C ALA A 167 3.75 -17.49 5.88
N THR A 168 3.14 -18.67 5.85
CA THR A 168 2.26 -19.15 6.94
C THR A 168 2.98 -20.10 7.90
N GLY A 169 4.24 -20.42 7.60
CA GLY A 169 5.17 -21.20 8.40
C GLY A 169 6.55 -21.23 7.74
N ASP A 170 7.52 -21.91 8.34
CA ASP A 170 8.89 -21.92 7.81
C ASP A 170 9.03 -22.65 6.46
N SER A 171 8.12 -23.58 6.14
CA SER A 171 8.12 -24.32 4.87
C SER A 171 6.98 -23.96 3.92
N VAL A 172 5.96 -23.24 4.40
CA VAL A 172 4.76 -22.93 3.62
C VAL A 172 4.78 -21.47 3.18
N ILE A 173 4.91 -21.26 1.88
CA ILE A 173 5.01 -19.94 1.25
C ILE A 173 3.96 -19.86 0.14
N TYR A 174 3.27 -18.73 0.08
CA TYR A 174 2.36 -18.35 -1.00
C TYR A 174 2.94 -17.15 -1.74
N ALA A 175 2.90 -17.18 -3.07
CA ALA A 175 3.31 -16.07 -3.92
C ALA A 175 2.20 -15.73 -4.92
N GLY A 176 1.67 -14.51 -4.82
CA GLY A 176 0.67 -13.95 -5.73
C GLY A 176 1.34 -13.33 -6.94
N THR A 177 0.83 -13.65 -8.12
CA THR A 177 1.40 -13.26 -9.41
C THR A 177 0.32 -12.69 -10.33
N ALA A 178 0.66 -12.38 -11.59
CA ALA A 178 -0.34 -12.08 -12.62
C ALA A 178 -1.08 -13.33 -13.16
N ASN A 179 -0.74 -14.54 -12.71
CA ASN A 179 -1.37 -15.80 -13.15
C ASN A 179 -1.79 -16.69 -11.96
N GLY A 180 -2.30 -16.07 -10.90
CA GLY A 180 -2.79 -16.73 -9.71
C GLY A 180 -1.76 -16.85 -8.60
N ILE A 181 -1.95 -17.85 -7.74
CA ILE A 181 -1.21 -18.05 -6.50
C ILE A 181 -0.37 -19.31 -6.60
N ASN A 182 0.91 -19.19 -6.27
CA ASN A 182 1.83 -20.31 -6.18
C ASN A 182 2.01 -20.68 -4.71
N LYS A 183 1.91 -21.96 -4.37
CA LYS A 183 2.12 -22.49 -3.03
C LYS A 183 3.29 -23.45 -3.04
N SER A 184 4.18 -23.26 -2.08
CA SER A 184 5.20 -24.21 -1.68
C SER A 184 4.87 -24.75 -0.31
N THR A 185 5.19 -26.02 -0.04
CA THR A 185 5.13 -26.64 1.30
C THR A 185 6.49 -27.18 1.77
N ASP A 186 7.56 -26.94 1.01
CA ASP A 186 8.90 -27.49 1.22
C ASP A 186 10.01 -26.42 1.26
N GLY A 187 9.68 -25.18 1.68
CA GLY A 187 10.65 -24.09 1.79
C GLY A 187 11.02 -23.44 0.44
N GLY A 188 10.11 -23.53 -0.53
CA GLY A 188 10.20 -22.97 -1.88
C GLY A 188 11.11 -23.77 -2.79
N ILE A 189 11.17 -25.09 -2.58
CA ILE A 189 11.89 -26.02 -3.45
C ILE A 189 10.98 -26.45 -4.60
N SER A 190 9.71 -26.76 -4.34
CA SER A 190 8.68 -27.06 -5.34
C SER A 190 7.44 -26.20 -5.17
N TRP A 191 6.69 -26.03 -6.26
CA TRP A 191 5.57 -25.09 -6.30
C TRP A 191 4.38 -25.70 -7.06
N VAL A 192 3.19 -25.47 -6.53
CA VAL A 192 1.90 -25.75 -7.16
C VAL A 192 1.18 -24.42 -7.39
N LYS A 193 0.65 -24.22 -8.58
CA LYS A 193 -0.04 -23.00 -9.02
C LYS A 193 -1.55 -23.22 -9.01
N PHE A 194 -2.28 -22.32 -8.37
CA PHE A 194 -3.73 -22.22 -8.38
C PHE A 194 -4.13 -20.95 -9.12
N ASN A 195 -5.00 -21.06 -10.12
CA ASN A 195 -5.48 -19.92 -10.89
C ASN A 195 -6.95 -20.13 -11.32
N HIS A 196 -7.54 -19.13 -11.95
CA HIS A 196 -8.95 -19.13 -12.34
C HIS A 196 -9.28 -20.27 -13.32
N GLN A 197 -8.33 -20.66 -14.17
CA GLN A 197 -8.55 -21.66 -15.23
C GLN A 197 -8.27 -23.10 -14.79
N ASN A 198 -7.49 -23.31 -13.73
CA ASN A 198 -7.04 -24.65 -13.34
C ASN A 198 -7.71 -25.21 -12.08
N GLN A 199 -8.72 -24.52 -11.55
CA GLN A 199 -9.48 -24.92 -10.36
C GLN A 199 -10.94 -25.21 -10.70
N VAL A 200 -11.53 -26.18 -10.00
CA VAL A 200 -12.98 -26.48 -10.09
C VAL A 200 -13.80 -25.37 -9.43
N ASN A 201 -13.33 -24.90 -8.26
CA ASN A 201 -13.88 -23.76 -7.54
C ASN A 201 -12.83 -22.65 -7.56
N PRO A 202 -12.80 -21.80 -8.61
CA PRO A 202 -11.72 -20.87 -8.84
C PRO A 202 -11.81 -19.59 -8.01
N MET A 203 -10.66 -18.95 -7.83
CA MET A 203 -10.56 -17.56 -7.38
C MET A 203 -11.18 -16.60 -8.40
N SER A 204 -11.58 -15.40 -7.99
CA SER A 204 -12.29 -14.46 -8.87
C SER A 204 -11.43 -13.97 -10.05
N GLY A 205 -10.12 -13.79 -9.85
CA GLY A 205 -9.20 -13.23 -10.83
C GLY A 205 -7.76 -13.64 -10.55
N ASN A 206 -6.91 -13.61 -11.58
CA ASN A 206 -5.56 -14.14 -11.53
C ASN A 206 -4.51 -13.14 -11.07
N PHE A 207 -4.78 -11.84 -11.14
CA PHE A 207 -3.80 -10.84 -10.70
C PHE A 207 -3.91 -10.63 -9.19
N VAL A 208 -3.05 -11.29 -8.43
CA VAL A 208 -3.09 -11.32 -6.96
C VAL A 208 -2.13 -10.28 -6.39
N VAL A 209 -2.68 -9.23 -5.79
CA VAL A 209 -1.90 -8.07 -5.30
C VAL A 209 -1.70 -8.05 -3.78
N GLY A 210 -2.38 -8.92 -3.06
CA GLY A 210 -2.33 -8.97 -1.60
C GLY A 210 -2.80 -10.32 -1.10
N LEU A 211 -2.17 -10.80 -0.03
CA LEU A 211 -2.46 -12.07 0.60
C LEU A 211 -2.65 -11.87 2.11
N GLY A 212 -3.51 -12.68 2.72
CA GLY A 212 -3.66 -12.76 4.16
C GLY A 212 -3.93 -14.20 4.58
N ASN A 213 -3.64 -14.53 5.84
CA ASN A 213 -3.96 -15.84 6.40
C ASN A 213 -4.44 -15.72 7.83
N LYS A 214 -5.22 -16.70 8.24
CA LYS A 214 -5.49 -16.93 9.66
C LYS A 214 -4.39 -17.83 10.23
N GLU A 215 -3.61 -17.27 11.14
CA GLU A 215 -2.48 -17.98 11.78
C GLU A 215 -2.92 -19.31 12.39
N GLY A 216 -2.11 -20.35 12.18
CA GLY A 216 -2.37 -21.70 12.68
C GLY A 216 -3.43 -22.49 11.90
N THR A 217 -3.91 -21.98 10.76
CA THR A 217 -4.89 -22.67 9.90
C THR A 217 -4.46 -22.68 8.44
N ASN A 218 -5.19 -23.41 7.60
CA ASN A 218 -5.02 -23.39 6.14
C ASN A 218 -5.85 -22.30 5.47
N GLU A 219 -6.53 -21.44 6.23
CA GLU A 219 -7.37 -20.39 5.67
C GLU A 219 -6.52 -19.26 5.10
N ILE A 220 -6.73 -18.97 3.82
CA ILE A 220 -6.05 -17.91 3.08
C ILE A 220 -7.04 -16.97 2.39
N TRP A 221 -6.63 -15.72 2.28
CA TRP A 221 -7.36 -14.62 1.67
C TRP A 221 -6.48 -14.02 0.56
N ALA A 222 -7.09 -13.63 -0.54
CA ALA A 222 -6.42 -13.11 -1.72
C ALA A 222 -7.20 -11.93 -2.32
N ALA A 223 -6.46 -10.86 -2.63
CA ALA A 223 -6.96 -9.66 -3.28
C ALA A 223 -6.77 -9.90 -4.77
N THR A 224 -7.84 -10.39 -5.41
CA THR A 224 -7.79 -10.92 -6.77
C THR A 224 -8.37 -9.90 -7.73
N TRP A 225 -7.54 -9.48 -8.68
CA TRP A 225 -7.92 -8.57 -9.75
C TRP A 225 -8.08 -9.34 -11.06
N LYS A 226 -8.91 -8.76 -11.93
CA LYS A 226 -9.01 -9.21 -13.31
C LYS A 226 -7.66 -9.09 -14.03
N ALA A 227 -7.17 -10.18 -14.61
CA ALA A 227 -6.02 -10.24 -15.49
C ALA A 227 -6.47 -10.24 -16.96
N GLU A 228 -6.13 -11.28 -17.74
CA GLU A 228 -6.36 -11.33 -19.19
C GLU A 228 -7.69 -11.99 -19.59
N ASP A 229 -8.21 -12.92 -18.79
CA ASP A 229 -9.44 -13.63 -19.13
C ASP A 229 -10.68 -12.75 -18.88
N LEU A 230 -11.68 -12.88 -19.75
CA LEU A 230 -12.93 -12.12 -19.66
C LEU A 230 -13.82 -12.59 -18.51
N SER A 231 -13.71 -13.86 -18.08
CA SER A 231 -14.48 -14.40 -16.94
C SER A 231 -13.91 -14.01 -15.57
N GLU A 232 -12.71 -13.42 -15.54
CA GLU A 232 -12.11 -12.93 -14.31
C GLU A 232 -12.76 -11.62 -13.84
N ALA A 233 -12.83 -11.46 -12.52
CA ALA A 233 -13.42 -10.32 -11.83
C ALA A 233 -12.54 -9.84 -10.66
N TYR A 234 -12.67 -8.56 -10.32
CA TYR A 234 -12.14 -8.02 -9.07
C TYR A 234 -12.92 -8.59 -7.88
N GLY A 235 -12.24 -8.85 -6.77
CA GLY A 235 -12.90 -9.16 -5.50
C GLY A 235 -11.96 -9.67 -4.42
N VAL A 236 -12.56 -10.19 -3.36
CA VAL A 236 -11.89 -10.97 -2.33
C VAL A 236 -12.12 -12.45 -2.60
N SER A 237 -11.04 -13.17 -2.89
CA SER A 237 -11.06 -14.63 -2.94
C SER A 237 -10.56 -15.21 -1.62
N PHE A 238 -11.25 -16.20 -1.07
CA PHE A 238 -10.83 -16.88 0.15
C PHE A 238 -10.96 -18.38 0.05
N SER A 239 -10.06 -19.09 0.73
CA SER A 239 -9.99 -20.54 0.68
C SER A 239 -9.77 -21.09 2.10
N PRO A 240 -10.63 -22.01 2.59
CA PRO A 240 -10.48 -22.63 3.91
C PRO A 240 -9.46 -23.79 3.93
N ASP A 241 -9.04 -24.28 2.75
CA ASP A 241 -8.27 -25.51 2.58
C ASP A 241 -6.89 -25.26 1.93
N GLY A 242 -6.39 -24.03 2.01
CA GLY A 242 -5.03 -23.68 1.60
C GLY A 242 -4.87 -23.57 0.08
N GLY A 243 -5.94 -23.23 -0.63
CA GLY A 243 -5.95 -22.90 -2.05
C GLY A 243 -6.57 -23.94 -2.97
N GLU A 244 -7.10 -25.05 -2.44
CA GLU A 244 -7.70 -26.12 -3.25
C GLU A 244 -9.14 -25.78 -3.69
N ASN A 245 -9.89 -25.05 -2.85
CA ASN A 245 -11.21 -24.51 -3.19
C ASN A 245 -11.32 -23.05 -2.79
N TRP A 246 -11.88 -22.23 -3.68
CA TRP A 246 -12.03 -20.79 -3.48
C TRP A 246 -13.49 -20.36 -3.48
N PHE A 247 -13.74 -19.31 -2.71
CA PHE A 247 -15.00 -18.60 -2.61
C PHE A 247 -14.75 -17.10 -2.85
N THR A 248 -15.71 -16.42 -3.47
CA THR A 248 -15.59 -14.98 -3.78
C THR A 248 -16.55 -14.17 -2.92
N SER A 249 -16.10 -13.01 -2.47
CA SER A 249 -16.89 -11.98 -1.82
C SER A 249 -16.44 -10.60 -2.29
N LEU A 250 -17.24 -9.56 -2.01
CA LEU A 250 -16.98 -8.18 -2.49
C LEU A 250 -16.75 -8.14 -4.01
N ASP A 251 -17.65 -8.78 -4.77
CA ASP A 251 -17.59 -8.86 -6.23
C ASP A 251 -17.53 -7.46 -6.86
N GLY A 252 -16.56 -7.26 -7.76
CA GLY A 252 -16.29 -5.97 -8.41
C GLY A 252 -15.41 -5.02 -7.61
N GLU A 253 -15.12 -5.29 -6.32
CA GLU A 253 -14.27 -4.42 -5.51
C GLU A 253 -12.78 -4.65 -5.77
N ARG A 254 -12.07 -3.57 -6.06
CA ARG A 254 -10.62 -3.59 -6.25
C ARG A 254 -9.91 -3.53 -4.89
N VAL A 255 -9.77 -4.69 -4.26
CA VAL A 255 -9.12 -4.86 -2.95
C VAL A 255 -7.60 -4.77 -3.10
N ASN A 256 -6.92 -4.07 -2.20
CA ASN A 256 -5.48 -3.85 -2.23
C ASN A 256 -4.72 -4.75 -1.25
N ASN A 257 -5.25 -4.94 -0.03
CA ASN A 257 -4.59 -5.74 1.01
C ASN A 257 -5.56 -6.15 2.13
N PHE A 258 -5.11 -7.00 3.07
CA PHE A 258 -5.89 -7.48 4.21
C PHE A 258 -5.22 -7.24 5.55
N ALA A 259 -6.05 -7.19 6.60
CA ALA A 259 -5.64 -7.49 7.97
C ALA A 259 -6.46 -8.66 8.51
N VAL A 260 -5.80 -9.75 8.88
CA VAL A 260 -6.45 -10.94 9.43
C VAL A 260 -6.00 -11.15 10.87
N PHE A 261 -6.97 -11.29 11.78
CA PHE A 261 -6.72 -11.69 13.16
C PHE A 261 -7.88 -12.55 13.65
N THR A 262 -7.60 -13.83 13.95
CA THR A 262 -8.59 -14.83 14.33
C THR A 262 -9.72 -15.00 13.30
N ASP A 263 -10.88 -14.42 13.56
CA ASP A 263 -12.11 -14.40 12.77
C ASP A 263 -12.39 -13.01 12.18
N LYS A 264 -11.60 -12.01 12.56
CA LYS A 264 -11.69 -10.62 12.10
C LYS A 264 -10.84 -10.44 10.86
N VAL A 265 -11.52 -10.25 9.73
CA VAL A 265 -10.90 -10.00 8.43
C VAL A 265 -11.26 -8.60 8.00
N VAL A 266 -10.26 -7.80 7.66
CA VAL A 266 -10.43 -6.46 7.09
C VAL A 266 -9.87 -6.48 5.68
N ALA A 267 -10.65 -6.00 4.71
CA ALA A 267 -10.22 -5.78 3.34
C ALA A 267 -10.09 -4.27 3.10
N ALA A 268 -8.88 -3.81 2.79
CA ALA A 268 -8.59 -2.45 2.37
C ALA A 268 -8.70 -2.38 0.85
N ALA A 269 -9.65 -1.61 0.33
CA ALA A 269 -9.94 -1.55 -1.10
C ALA A 269 -9.99 -0.12 -1.63
N SER A 270 -9.97 -0.01 -2.96
CA SER A 270 -10.04 1.29 -3.65
C SER A 270 -11.40 1.97 -3.47
N GLY A 271 -12.47 1.17 -3.33
CA GLY A 271 -13.85 1.62 -3.13
C GLY A 271 -14.27 1.77 -1.67
N GLY A 272 -13.50 1.25 -0.71
CA GLY A 272 -13.87 1.31 0.70
C GLY A 272 -13.03 0.43 1.63
N LEU A 273 -13.38 0.48 2.91
CA LEU A 273 -12.85 -0.40 3.95
C LEU A 273 -13.96 -1.33 4.41
N TYR A 274 -13.70 -2.63 4.37
CA TYR A 274 -14.71 -3.64 4.68
C TYR A 274 -14.19 -4.56 5.79
N LYS A 275 -15.06 -4.95 6.72
CA LYS A 275 -14.72 -5.92 7.76
C LYS A 275 -15.76 -7.02 7.84
N SER A 276 -15.26 -8.24 8.01
CA SER A 276 -16.00 -9.46 8.29
C SER A 276 -15.58 -10.01 9.66
N ASN A 277 -16.55 -10.55 10.40
CA ASN A 277 -16.33 -11.31 11.64
C ASN A 277 -16.88 -12.75 11.54
N ASP A 278 -17.22 -13.22 10.33
CA ASP A 278 -17.91 -14.48 10.11
C ASP A 278 -17.38 -15.24 8.89
N PHE A 279 -16.06 -15.17 8.70
CA PHE A 279 -15.34 -15.84 7.61
C PHE A 279 -15.78 -15.40 6.21
N GLY A 280 -15.98 -14.09 6.03
CA GLY A 280 -16.26 -13.46 4.73
C GLY A 280 -17.69 -13.65 4.24
N LYS A 281 -18.59 -14.16 5.08
CA LYS A 281 -20.01 -14.33 4.73
C LYS A 281 -20.72 -12.99 4.68
N ASN A 282 -20.42 -12.09 5.62
CA ASN A 282 -20.97 -10.74 5.66
C ASN A 282 -19.85 -9.70 5.82
N TRP A 283 -19.98 -8.62 5.07
CA TRP A 283 -19.02 -7.51 5.07
C TRP A 283 -19.71 -6.20 5.40
N TYR A 284 -19.09 -5.43 6.29
CA TYR A 284 -19.61 -4.15 6.76
C TYR A 284 -18.60 -3.05 6.50
N SER A 285 -19.07 -1.91 6.00
CA SER A 285 -18.30 -0.67 5.87
C SER A 285 -18.51 0.22 7.11
N PRO A 286 -17.51 0.98 7.58
CA PRO A 286 -17.66 1.88 8.72
C PRO A 286 -18.48 3.15 8.40
N GLY A 287 -18.89 3.35 7.14
CA GLY A 287 -19.53 4.59 6.71
C GLY A 287 -18.57 5.78 6.81
N ASN A 288 -19.06 6.91 7.34
CA ASN A 288 -18.23 8.11 7.50
C ASN A 288 -17.26 7.94 8.68
N ILE A 289 -15.96 7.98 8.39
CA ILE A 289 -14.92 7.93 9.43
C ILE A 289 -14.64 9.34 9.94
N VAL A 290 -14.87 9.57 11.23
CA VAL A 290 -14.68 10.85 11.90
C VAL A 290 -13.79 10.63 13.13
N ASP A 291 -12.68 11.38 13.22
CA ASP A 291 -11.78 11.35 14.37
C ASP A 291 -12.54 11.69 15.67
N THR A 292 -12.40 10.84 16.69
CA THR A 292 -13.17 10.94 17.93
C THR A 292 -12.98 12.28 18.63
N ASP A 293 -11.76 12.81 18.61
CA ASP A 293 -11.40 13.98 19.40
C ASP A 293 -11.53 15.25 18.56
N SER A 294 -10.84 15.28 17.41
CA SER A 294 -10.77 16.45 16.53
C SER A 294 -12.01 16.62 15.65
N LYS A 295 -12.88 15.62 15.52
CA LYS A 295 -14.07 15.67 14.63
C LYS A 295 -13.73 15.85 13.14
N LEU A 296 -12.45 15.71 12.76
CA LEU A 296 -12.04 15.71 11.36
C LEU A 296 -12.57 14.46 10.68
N SER A 297 -13.18 14.61 9.51
CA SER A 297 -13.63 13.48 8.70
C SER A 297 -12.56 13.10 7.68
N LEU A 298 -12.38 11.80 7.47
CA LEU A 298 -11.58 11.28 6.37
C LEU A 298 -12.21 11.70 5.03
N LYS A 299 -11.39 12.11 4.05
CA LYS A 299 -11.87 12.65 2.76
C LYS A 299 -11.64 11.72 1.58
N THR A 300 -11.00 10.58 1.81
CA THR A 300 -10.78 9.53 0.80
C THR A 300 -11.66 8.31 1.04
N THR A 301 -11.97 7.60 -0.04
CA THR A 301 -12.58 6.27 -0.03
C THR A 301 -11.56 5.17 -0.36
N THR A 302 -10.30 5.53 -0.63
CA THR A 302 -9.27 4.60 -1.08
C THR A 302 -8.37 4.19 0.08
N PHE A 303 -8.34 2.88 0.32
CA PHE A 303 -7.58 2.23 1.39
C PHE A 303 -6.57 1.26 0.77
N TYR A 304 -5.31 1.37 1.17
CA TYR A 304 -4.21 0.59 0.58
C TYR A 304 -3.77 -0.58 1.43
N SER A 305 -3.79 -0.42 2.77
CA SER A 305 -3.29 -1.44 3.69
C SER A 305 -3.99 -1.39 5.03
N ALA A 306 -3.98 -2.51 5.74
CA ALA A 306 -4.46 -2.58 7.12
C ALA A 306 -3.59 -3.58 7.90
N VAL A 307 -3.47 -3.39 9.22
CA VAL A 307 -2.82 -4.35 10.11
C VAL A 307 -3.46 -4.34 11.49
N TRP A 308 -3.71 -5.53 12.04
CA TRP A 308 -4.11 -5.70 13.42
C TRP A 308 -2.89 -5.60 14.34
N ALA A 309 -3.03 -4.81 15.40
CA ALA A 309 -2.05 -4.62 16.45
C ALA A 309 -2.67 -4.93 17.82
N GLU A 310 -1.82 -5.00 18.84
CA GLU A 310 -2.24 -5.17 20.24
C GLU A 310 -3.21 -6.36 20.41
N ALA A 311 -2.81 -7.52 19.88
CA ALA A 311 -3.62 -8.75 19.88
C ALA A 311 -5.05 -8.56 19.33
N GLY A 312 -5.18 -7.81 18.23
CA GLY A 312 -6.45 -7.61 17.53
C GLY A 312 -7.41 -6.63 18.20
N THR A 313 -6.91 -5.78 19.10
CA THR A 313 -7.69 -4.73 19.77
C THR A 313 -7.51 -3.34 19.14
N VAL A 314 -6.48 -3.19 18.29
CA VAL A 314 -6.19 -1.98 17.53
C VAL A 314 -6.01 -2.33 16.06
N LEU A 315 -6.56 -1.50 15.18
CA LEU A 315 -6.41 -1.63 13.74
C LEU A 315 -5.78 -0.34 13.20
N TYR A 316 -4.65 -0.47 12.51
CA TYR A 316 -4.02 0.62 11.75
C TYR A 316 -4.32 0.43 10.27
N ILE A 317 -4.66 1.51 9.57
CA ILE A 317 -5.09 1.47 8.16
C ILE A 317 -4.39 2.59 7.38
N GLY A 318 -3.70 2.22 6.30
CA GLY A 318 -3.13 3.15 5.34
C GLY A 318 -4.15 3.56 4.29
N THR A 319 -4.34 4.86 4.11
CA THR A 319 -5.30 5.45 3.16
C THR A 319 -4.58 6.39 2.21
N ALA A 320 -5.26 6.83 1.15
CA ALA A 320 -4.72 7.89 0.27
C ALA A 320 -4.52 9.24 0.98
N ASP A 321 -5.17 9.47 2.14
CA ASP A 321 -5.06 10.71 2.92
C ASP A 321 -4.15 10.58 4.16
N GLY A 322 -3.46 9.45 4.32
CA GLY A 322 -2.58 9.18 5.45
C GLY A 322 -3.03 7.97 6.28
N LEU A 323 -2.59 7.94 7.53
CA LEU A 323 -2.81 6.81 8.44
C LEU A 323 -4.04 7.07 9.33
N ILE A 324 -4.87 6.06 9.51
CA ILE A 324 -5.93 6.08 10.51
C ILE A 324 -5.80 4.89 11.47
N LYS A 325 -6.34 5.05 12.68
CA LYS A 325 -6.42 4.01 13.71
C LYS A 325 -7.86 3.85 14.17
N ASN A 326 -8.29 2.61 14.34
CA ASN A 326 -9.54 2.25 14.99
C ASN A 326 -9.26 1.36 16.20
N SER A 327 -9.99 1.53 17.29
CA SER A 327 -9.73 0.84 18.56
C SER A 327 -10.99 0.69 19.40
N GLY A 328 -10.91 -0.05 20.51
CA GLY A 328 -12.06 -0.21 21.41
C GLY A 328 -13.18 -1.05 20.81
N PHE A 329 -12.82 -2.12 20.11
CA PHE A 329 -13.76 -2.98 19.39
C PHE A 329 -14.84 -3.58 20.30
N VAL A 330 -16.05 -3.03 20.15
CA VAL A 330 -17.33 -3.61 20.55
C VAL A 330 -18.19 -3.59 19.28
N GLY A 331 -18.66 -4.77 18.81
CA GLY A 331 -19.33 -4.89 17.51
C GLY A 331 -18.36 -4.92 16.32
N VAL A 332 -18.83 -4.51 15.14
CA VAL A 332 -18.04 -4.59 13.89
C VAL A 332 -17.08 -3.40 13.78
N TRP A 333 -17.60 -2.18 13.79
CA TRP A 333 -16.83 -0.94 13.74
C TRP A 333 -17.12 -0.08 14.97
N PRO A 334 -16.18 0.09 15.90
CA PRO A 334 -16.31 1.04 17.00
C PRO A 334 -16.11 2.49 16.53
N ASP A 335 -16.71 3.45 17.23
CA ASP A 335 -16.63 4.88 16.93
C ASP A 335 -15.31 5.54 17.36
N LYS A 336 -14.35 4.76 17.87
CA LYS A 336 -13.06 5.28 18.35
C LYS A 336 -12.02 5.32 17.25
N TRP A 337 -12.10 6.37 16.43
CA TRP A 337 -11.22 6.65 15.31
C TRP A 337 -10.19 7.73 15.63
N LYS A 338 -8.97 7.54 15.12
CA LYS A 338 -7.93 8.56 15.12
C LYS A 338 -7.37 8.75 13.71
N LEU A 339 -7.29 9.99 13.24
CA LEU A 339 -6.68 10.37 11.98
C LEU A 339 -5.28 10.94 12.25
N TYR A 340 -4.30 10.50 11.46
CA TYR A 340 -2.92 10.98 11.50
C TYR A 340 -2.56 11.62 10.16
N PHE A 341 -2.25 12.91 10.20
CA PHE A 341 -1.80 13.67 9.04
C PHE A 341 -0.29 13.85 9.07
N ALA A 342 0.39 13.45 8.00
CA ALA A 342 1.81 13.76 7.80
C ALA A 342 1.96 15.25 7.46
N SER A 343 2.21 16.07 8.47
CA SER A 343 2.32 17.52 8.34
C SER A 343 3.39 18.08 9.27
N GLN A 344 3.98 19.22 8.91
CA GLN A 344 4.97 19.87 9.76
C GLN A 344 4.34 20.54 10.98
N PRO A 345 5.03 20.59 12.13
CA PRO A 345 4.64 21.51 13.20
C PRO A 345 4.59 22.95 12.70
N LEU A 346 3.76 23.78 13.33
CA LEU A 346 3.82 25.23 13.12
C LEU A 346 4.99 25.80 13.94
N GLU A 347 5.75 26.70 13.35
CA GLU A 347 6.87 27.43 13.93
C GLU A 347 6.41 28.69 14.67
N SER A 348 5.30 29.32 14.25
CA SER A 348 4.67 30.45 14.95
C SER A 348 3.13 30.40 14.89
N VAL A 349 2.46 31.23 15.71
CA VAL A 349 0.98 31.29 15.72
C VAL A 349 0.43 32.02 14.49
N GLU A 350 1.24 32.85 13.85
CA GLU A 350 0.95 33.55 12.60
C GLU A 350 1.24 32.71 11.35
N GLU A 351 1.85 31.53 11.51
CA GLU A 351 2.13 30.65 10.39
C GLU A 351 0.86 29.93 9.91
N SER A 352 0.74 29.80 8.59
CA SER A 352 -0.15 28.83 7.98
C SER A 352 0.49 28.26 6.72
N TYR A 353 0.09 27.05 6.36
CA TYR A 353 0.47 26.47 5.08
C TYR A 353 -0.60 25.48 4.58
N ALA A 354 -0.55 25.21 3.29
CA ALA A 354 -1.39 24.22 2.64
C ALA A 354 -0.61 22.96 2.27
N PHE A 355 -1.21 21.78 2.39
CA PHE A 355 -0.56 20.51 2.04
C PHE A 355 -1.55 19.41 1.57
N PRO A 356 -1.14 18.55 0.62
CA PRO A 356 0.04 18.74 -0.21
C PRO A 356 -0.08 19.99 -1.08
N ASN A 357 1.04 20.53 -1.52
CA ASN A 357 1.09 21.73 -2.34
C ASN A 357 2.32 21.64 -3.26
N PRO A 358 2.14 21.45 -4.58
CA PRO A 358 0.86 21.49 -5.31
C PRO A 358 -0.07 20.32 -5.00
N PHE A 359 -1.37 20.49 -5.27
CA PHE A 359 -2.38 19.42 -5.19
C PHE A 359 -3.25 19.36 -6.44
N SER A 360 -3.88 18.21 -6.66
CA SER A 360 -4.87 18.02 -7.73
C SER A 360 -6.28 17.78 -7.17
N PRO A 361 -7.26 18.66 -7.49
CA PRO A 361 -8.67 18.46 -7.12
C PRO A 361 -9.30 17.17 -7.68
N LYS A 362 -8.66 16.55 -8.69
CA LYS A 362 -9.11 15.27 -9.27
C LYS A 362 -8.78 14.07 -8.39
N THR A 363 -7.76 14.19 -7.53
CA THR A 363 -7.23 13.06 -6.76
C THR A 363 -7.40 13.24 -5.26
N GLU A 364 -7.35 14.46 -4.77
CA GLU A 364 -7.36 14.74 -3.32
C GLU A 364 -7.88 16.14 -2.97
N GLN A 365 -8.04 16.38 -1.67
CA GLN A 365 -8.33 17.71 -1.12
C GLN A 365 -7.08 18.29 -0.46
N VAL A 366 -6.90 19.61 -0.62
CA VAL A 366 -5.82 20.32 0.08
C VAL A 366 -6.24 20.60 1.51
N LYS A 367 -5.30 20.38 2.44
CA LYS A 367 -5.44 20.67 3.86
C LYS A 367 -4.79 22.03 4.14
N ILE A 368 -5.50 22.92 4.80
CA ILE A 368 -4.99 24.23 5.23
C ILE A 368 -4.75 24.14 6.73
N LYS A 369 -3.48 24.25 7.15
CA LYS A 369 -3.07 24.23 8.56
C LYS A 369 -2.77 25.62 9.06
N TYR A 370 -3.26 25.94 10.25
CA TYR A 370 -3.07 27.24 10.91
C TYR A 370 -3.21 27.09 12.43
N SER A 371 -2.99 28.16 13.20
CA SER A 371 -3.17 28.14 14.65
C SER A 371 -4.42 28.88 15.10
N THR A 372 -5.03 28.42 16.19
CA THR A 372 -6.01 29.19 17.00
C THR A 372 -5.47 29.47 18.40
N ASN A 373 -4.14 29.36 18.58
CA ASN A 373 -3.45 29.53 19.85
C ASN A 373 -4.05 28.70 21.01
N GLY A 374 -4.52 27.48 20.67
CA GLY A 374 -5.12 26.54 21.63
C GLY A 374 -6.52 26.91 22.11
N LYS A 375 -7.18 27.90 21.50
CA LYS A 375 -8.54 28.36 21.83
C LYS A 375 -9.54 27.92 20.78
N GLU A 376 -10.81 27.88 21.15
CA GLU A 376 -11.92 27.83 20.20
C GLU A 376 -12.15 29.25 19.66
N LEU A 377 -12.08 29.42 18.34
CA LEU A 377 -12.30 30.68 17.64
C LEU A 377 -13.29 30.46 16.49
N ASN A 378 -14.08 31.49 16.18
CA ASN A 378 -14.85 31.53 14.94
C ASN A 378 -13.91 31.83 13.78
N VAL A 379 -13.76 30.88 12.88
CA VAL A 379 -12.84 30.96 11.74
C VAL A 379 -13.61 31.09 10.44
N THR A 380 -13.12 31.98 9.58
CA THR A 380 -13.55 32.11 8.19
C THR A 380 -12.34 31.91 7.28
N ILE A 381 -12.47 31.03 6.29
CA ILE A 381 -11.43 30.79 5.28
C ILE A 381 -12.00 31.14 3.92
N ARG A 382 -11.31 32.02 3.21
CA ARG A 382 -11.67 32.43 1.84
C ARG A 382 -10.55 32.14 0.89
N ILE A 383 -10.89 31.71 -0.32
CA ILE A 383 -9.99 31.44 -1.43
C ILE A 383 -10.14 32.56 -2.45
N PHE A 384 -9.00 32.97 -3.01
CA PHE A 384 -8.88 33.97 -4.05
C PHE A 384 -8.00 33.45 -5.18
N ASP A 385 -8.25 33.92 -6.41
CA ASP A 385 -7.37 33.65 -7.55
C ASP A 385 -6.09 34.51 -7.48
N PHE A 386 -5.22 34.38 -8.48
CA PHE A 386 -3.98 35.15 -8.55
C PHE A 386 -4.20 36.68 -8.56
N GLY A 387 -5.33 37.14 -9.09
CA GLY A 387 -5.72 38.56 -9.13
C GLY A 387 -6.40 39.05 -7.85
N MET A 388 -6.44 38.23 -6.79
CA MET A 388 -7.20 38.49 -5.57
C MET A 388 -8.72 38.59 -5.78
N ASN A 389 -9.24 38.05 -6.88
CA ASN A 389 -10.68 37.92 -7.05
C ASN A 389 -11.18 36.77 -6.16
N TYR A 390 -12.34 36.98 -5.53
CA TYR A 390 -12.97 35.98 -4.69
C TYR A 390 -13.34 34.72 -5.49
N VAL A 391 -13.01 33.55 -4.94
CA VAL A 391 -13.31 32.24 -5.54
C VAL A 391 -14.31 31.47 -4.70
N ARG A 392 -14.08 31.37 -3.39
CA ARG A 392 -14.90 30.58 -2.47
C ARG A 392 -14.73 30.97 -1.02
N THR A 393 -15.78 30.80 -0.24
CA THR A 393 -15.71 30.71 1.22
C THR A 393 -15.74 29.25 1.62
N VAL A 394 -14.62 28.75 2.15
CA VAL A 394 -14.46 27.33 2.56
C VAL A 394 -15.24 27.06 3.84
N ILE A 395 -15.09 27.95 4.81
CA ILE A 395 -15.88 27.98 6.06
C ILE A 395 -16.18 29.43 6.40
N GLN A 396 -17.33 29.69 7.02
CA GLN A 396 -17.78 31.03 7.41
C GLN A 396 -18.15 31.04 8.90
N SER A 397 -17.42 31.81 9.70
CA SER A 397 -17.61 31.95 11.15
C SER A 397 -17.81 30.62 11.90
N ALA A 398 -17.09 29.57 11.47
CA ALA A 398 -17.23 28.24 12.03
C ALA A 398 -16.35 28.09 13.29
N PRO A 399 -16.85 27.50 14.39
CA PRO A 399 -16.02 27.24 15.56
C PRO A 399 -14.93 26.22 15.21
N ARG A 400 -13.69 26.56 15.53
CA ARG A 400 -12.48 25.78 15.26
C ARG A 400 -11.47 25.93 16.38
N GLY A 401 -10.61 24.93 16.56
CA GLY A 401 -9.68 24.86 17.68
C GLY A 401 -10.26 24.09 18.85
N ASN A 402 -9.56 24.09 19.97
CA ASN A 402 -9.75 23.13 21.07
C ASN A 402 -11.23 22.88 21.48
N PRO A 403 -11.75 21.64 21.38
CA PRO A 403 -11.07 20.40 20.96
C PRO A 403 -11.16 20.09 19.46
N THR A 404 -12.01 20.80 18.73
CA THR A 404 -12.32 20.53 17.32
C THR A 404 -11.18 20.89 16.36
N HIS A 405 -11.00 20.06 15.35
CA HIS A 405 -10.05 20.19 14.25
C HIS A 405 -8.56 20.26 14.65
N THR A 406 -8.24 20.05 15.94
CA THR A 406 -6.88 20.09 16.46
C THR A 406 -6.10 18.82 16.09
N VAL A 407 -4.93 18.97 15.47
CA VAL A 407 -4.09 17.85 14.99
C VAL A 407 -2.71 17.74 15.65
N ASN A 408 -2.24 18.83 16.28
CA ASN A 408 -0.97 18.86 17.03
C ASN A 408 -1.23 19.28 18.47
N THR A 409 -0.83 18.46 19.44
CA THR A 409 -0.94 18.75 20.89
C THR A 409 0.40 19.09 21.54
N THR A 410 1.51 18.91 20.82
CA THR A 410 2.86 19.27 21.27
C THR A 410 3.32 20.54 20.56
N GLY A 411 3.65 21.59 21.33
CA GLY A 411 4.02 22.90 20.78
C GLY A 411 2.80 23.75 20.42
N ILE A 412 2.88 24.49 19.31
CA ILE A 412 1.79 25.36 18.84
C ILE A 412 0.63 24.50 18.35
N SER A 413 -0.55 24.71 18.94
CA SER A 413 -1.76 23.98 18.57
C SER A 413 -2.14 24.28 17.12
N GLY A 414 -2.16 23.24 16.30
CA GLY A 414 -2.49 23.30 14.88
C GLY A 414 -3.90 22.83 14.62
N VAL A 415 -4.61 23.57 13.77
CA VAL A 415 -5.97 23.33 13.30
C VAL A 415 -5.94 23.08 11.79
N ILE A 416 -6.80 22.18 11.29
CA ILE A 416 -6.92 21.88 9.86
C ILE A 416 -8.35 22.09 9.35
N ASP A 417 -8.47 22.71 8.18
CA ASP A 417 -9.66 22.64 7.33
C ASP A 417 -9.27 22.24 5.90
N PHE A 418 -10.26 21.90 5.08
CA PHE A 418 -10.06 21.33 3.75
C PHE A 418 -10.67 22.22 2.67
N TRP A 419 -9.99 22.31 1.53
CA TRP A 419 -10.58 22.82 0.30
C TRP A 419 -10.50 21.75 -0.78
N ASP A 420 -11.61 21.56 -1.49
CA ASP A 420 -11.79 20.56 -2.54
C ASP A 420 -11.37 21.05 -3.94
N GLY A 421 -10.79 22.26 -4.02
CA GLY A 421 -10.40 22.87 -5.29
C GLY A 421 -11.55 23.34 -6.16
N LYS A 422 -12.73 23.57 -5.59
CA LYS A 422 -13.92 24.07 -6.31
C LYS A 422 -14.29 25.48 -5.87
N ASP A 423 -14.90 26.24 -6.77
CA ASP A 423 -15.54 27.52 -6.47
C ASP A 423 -16.90 27.35 -5.75
N ASP A 424 -17.57 28.46 -5.43
CA ASP A 424 -18.90 28.44 -4.79
C ASP A 424 -20.00 27.79 -5.65
N ALA A 425 -19.81 27.70 -6.97
CA ALA A 425 -20.72 27.01 -7.88
C ALA A 425 -20.44 25.49 -7.94
N GLY A 426 -19.44 24.99 -7.19
CA GLY A 426 -19.01 23.61 -7.21
C GLY A 426 -18.19 23.22 -8.43
N LYS A 427 -17.75 24.19 -9.24
CA LYS A 427 -16.91 23.96 -10.41
C LYS A 427 -15.45 23.89 -9.98
N VAL A 428 -14.73 22.88 -10.48
CA VAL A 428 -13.29 22.74 -10.26
C VAL A 428 -12.57 23.94 -10.88
N VAL A 429 -11.71 24.57 -10.09
CA VAL A 429 -10.96 25.75 -10.52
C VAL A 429 -9.86 25.36 -11.52
N PRO A 430 -9.43 26.25 -12.44
CA PRO A 430 -8.34 25.95 -13.38
C PRO A 430 -6.98 25.77 -12.68
N ASN A 431 -6.01 25.22 -13.40
CA ASN A 431 -4.62 25.16 -12.93
C ASN A 431 -4.08 26.58 -12.68
N GLY A 432 -3.40 26.77 -11.55
CA GLY A 432 -2.91 28.09 -11.18
C GLY A 432 -2.56 28.23 -9.70
N VAL A 433 -2.17 29.44 -9.33
CA VAL A 433 -1.91 29.83 -7.95
C VAL A 433 -3.14 30.52 -7.38
N TYR A 434 -3.55 30.04 -6.20
CA TYR A 434 -4.63 30.57 -5.40
C TYR A 434 -4.09 31.05 -4.06
N PHE A 435 -4.74 32.05 -3.49
CA PHE A 435 -4.46 32.52 -2.15
C PHE A 435 -5.59 32.12 -1.21
N TYR A 436 -5.24 31.74 0.01
CA TYR A 436 -6.23 31.64 1.07
C TYR A 436 -6.01 32.74 2.10
N ARG A 437 -7.10 33.24 2.67
CA ARG A 437 -7.13 34.15 3.82
C ARG A 437 -7.89 33.48 4.96
N ILE A 438 -7.31 33.53 6.14
CA ILE A 438 -7.88 32.99 7.37
C ILE A 438 -8.16 34.15 8.32
N ASP A 439 -9.42 34.34 8.68
CA ASP A 439 -9.85 35.26 9.73
C ASP A 439 -10.26 34.42 10.95
N ALA A 440 -9.51 34.47 12.05
CA ALA A 440 -9.77 33.70 13.27
C ALA A 440 -10.02 34.64 14.47
N GLY A 441 -11.27 34.77 14.91
CA GLY A 441 -11.63 35.70 15.99
C GLY A 441 -11.31 37.17 15.64
N SER A 442 -10.69 37.90 16.58
CA SER A 442 -10.24 39.28 16.41
C SER A 442 -8.76 39.40 16.05
N GLU A 443 -8.13 38.30 15.64
CA GLU A 443 -6.70 38.27 15.31
C GLU A 443 -6.44 38.85 13.92
N LYS A 444 -5.18 39.19 13.63
CA LYS A 444 -4.80 39.66 12.29
C LYS A 444 -5.03 38.53 11.27
N PRO A 445 -5.57 38.81 10.08
CA PRO A 445 -5.76 37.78 9.08
C PRO A 445 -4.43 37.15 8.64
N VAL A 446 -4.42 35.84 8.50
CA VAL A 446 -3.27 35.08 8.00
C VAL A 446 -3.53 34.69 6.55
N PHE A 447 -2.47 34.69 5.73
CA PHE A 447 -2.55 34.36 4.31
C PHE A 447 -1.57 33.25 3.96
N GLY A 448 -1.90 32.50 2.92
CA GLY A 448 -0.96 31.61 2.26
C GLY A 448 -1.38 31.29 0.83
N LYS A 449 -0.67 30.34 0.22
CA LYS A 449 -0.79 30.04 -1.21
C LYS A 449 -1.06 28.56 -1.42
N ILE A 450 -1.83 28.27 -2.45
CA ILE A 450 -2.12 26.91 -2.93
C ILE A 450 -1.85 26.88 -4.44
N MET A 451 -1.14 25.88 -4.91
CA MET A 451 -0.93 25.61 -6.33
C MET A 451 -1.83 24.44 -6.75
N VAL A 452 -2.73 24.71 -7.68
CA VAL A 452 -3.62 23.71 -8.29
C VAL A 452 -3.00 23.22 -9.58
N LEU A 453 -2.80 21.90 -9.69
CA LEU A 453 -2.29 21.22 -10.89
C LEU A 453 -3.15 19.98 -11.19
N GLN A 454 -3.61 19.83 -12.43
CA GLN A 454 -4.56 18.81 -12.87
C GLN A 454 -4.20 18.17 -14.19
#